data_AF-A0A966UK13-F1
#
_entry.id   AF-A0A966UK13-F1
#
_cell.length_a   1.000
_cell.length_b   1.000
_cell.length_c   1.000
_cell.angle_alpha   90.00
_cell.angle_beta   90.00
_cell.angle_gamma   90.00
#
_symmetry.space_group_name_H-M   'P 1'
#
loop_
_entity.id
_entity.type
_entity.pdbx_description
1 polymer ?
#
loop_
_entity_poly.entity_id
_entity_poly.type
_entity_poly.pdbx_seq_one_letter_code
_entity_poly.pdbx_strand_id
1 'polypeptide(L)'
;NEDILIQELQRYVDTTYTQHYAQGNIQTTEFIIDNGHGIGHTVGNVIKYAQRYGKKEGRNRKDILKILHYALIMLYVHDLEVENQGQAHQKFNT
;
A
#
# COMPACT_ATOMS: atom_id res chain seq x y z
N ASN A 1 -3.34 -24.14 -2.65
CA ASN A 1 -3.42 -23.14 -3.74
C ASN A 1 -3.26 -21.71 -3.24
N GLU A 2 -3.91 -21.33 -2.14
CA GLU A 2 -3.74 -19.99 -1.54
C GLU A 2 -2.30 -19.70 -1.12
N ASP A 3 -1.59 -20.68 -0.56
CA ASP A 3 -0.17 -20.53 -0.21
C ASP A 3 0.70 -20.12 -1.40
N ILE A 4 0.41 -20.66 -2.59
CA ILE A 4 1.13 -20.34 -3.82
C ILE A 4 0.86 -18.87 -4.22
N LEU A 5 -0.38 -18.41 -4.06
CA LEU A 5 -0.77 -17.03 -4.36
C LEU A 5 -0.16 -16.04 -3.36
N ILE A 6 -0.08 -16.41 -2.07
CA ILE A 6 0.59 -15.61 -1.04
C ILE A 6 2.08 -15.50 -1.36
N GLN A 7 2.75 -16.60 -1.72
CA GLN A 7 4.15 -16.58 -2.14
C GLN A 7 4.38 -15.74 -3.40
N GLU A 8 3.42 -15.74 -4.33
CA GLU A 8 3.48 -14.87 -5.51
C GLU A 8 3.37 -13.39 -5.13
N LEU A 9 2.44 -13.04 -4.23
CA LEU A 9 2.34 -11.69 -3.70
C LEU A 9 3.62 -11.27 -3.00
N GLN A 10 4.20 -12.13 -2.15
CA GLN A 10 5.48 -11.85 -1.48
C GLN A 10 6.59 -11.53 -2.49
N ARG A 11 6.80 -12.41 -3.48
CA ARG A 11 7.80 -12.15 -4.55
C ARG A 11 7.53 -10.85 -5.31
N TYR A 12 6.26 -10.55 -5.58
CA TYR A 12 5.88 -9.29 -6.23
C TYR A 12 6.24 -8.07 -5.37
N VAL A 13 6.01 -8.13 -4.07
CA VAL A 13 6.37 -7.07 -3.12
C VAL A 13 7.89 -6.91 -3.05
N ASP A 14 8.63 -8.00 -2.85
CA ASP A 14 10.10 -7.99 -2.75
C ASP A 14 10.78 -7.38 -4.00
N THR A 15 10.29 -7.75 -5.18
CA THR A 15 10.79 -7.20 -6.45
C THR A 15 10.42 -5.72 -6.64
N THR A 16 9.28 -5.28 -6.11
CA THR A 16 8.87 -3.89 -6.13
C THR A 16 9.85 -3.06 -5.29
N TYR A 17 10.15 -3.47 -4.05
CA TYR A 17 11.15 -2.77 -3.25
C TYR A 17 12.52 -2.72 -3.95
N THR A 18 12.96 -3.83 -4.53
CA THR A 18 14.24 -3.89 -5.26
C THR A 18 14.30 -2.91 -6.45
N GLN A 19 13.24 -2.80 -7.23
CA GLN A 19 13.15 -1.87 -8.37
C GLN A 19 13.01 -0.41 -7.94
N HIS A 20 12.30 -0.16 -6.83
CA HIS A 20 11.99 1.18 -6.38
C HIS A 20 13.11 1.82 -5.53
N TYR A 21 13.91 1.05 -4.76
CA TYR A 21 15.09 1.56 -4.05
C TYR A 21 16.22 1.97 -4.99
N ALA A 22 16.29 1.37 -6.18
CA ALA A 22 17.26 1.77 -7.21
C ALA A 22 16.87 3.06 -7.96
N GLN A 23 15.62 3.54 -7.84
CA GLN A 23 15.06 4.60 -8.70
C GLN A 23 14.42 5.79 -7.97
N GLY A 24 14.54 5.92 -6.64
CA GLY A 24 14.14 7.13 -5.91
C GLY A 24 12.64 7.38 -5.69
N ASN A 25 11.74 6.59 -6.29
CA ASN A 25 10.28 6.76 -6.16
C ASN A 25 9.72 6.40 -4.77
N ILE A 26 10.44 5.64 -3.96
CA ILE A 26 10.05 5.32 -2.58
C ILE A 26 9.90 6.58 -1.73
N GLN A 27 10.75 7.58 -1.99
CA GLN A 27 10.68 8.87 -1.32
C GLN A 27 9.31 9.55 -1.49
N THR A 28 8.61 9.36 -2.61
CA THR A 28 7.29 9.97 -2.82
C THR A 28 6.21 9.31 -1.98
N THR A 29 6.17 7.97 -1.90
CA THR A 29 5.16 7.26 -1.10
C THR A 29 5.43 7.46 0.39
N GLU A 30 6.69 7.33 0.82
CA GLU A 30 7.09 7.57 2.22
C GLU A 30 6.78 9.02 2.62
N PHE A 31 7.14 10.01 1.79
CA PHE A 31 6.80 11.41 2.05
C PHE A 31 5.29 11.64 2.20
N ILE A 32 4.46 11.01 1.36
CA ILE A 32 2.99 11.15 1.47
C ILE A 32 2.47 10.57 2.78
N ILE A 33 3.02 9.43 3.23
CA ILE A 33 2.67 8.80 4.51
C ILE A 33 3.13 9.68 5.67
N ASP A 34 4.37 10.17 5.65
CA ASP A 34 4.95 11.03 6.68
C ASP A 34 4.18 12.35 6.86
N ASN A 35 3.53 12.85 5.80
CA ASN A 35 2.68 14.04 5.84
C ASN A 35 1.22 13.75 6.25
N GLY A 36 0.89 12.54 6.72
CA GLY A 36 -0.45 12.19 7.22
C GLY A 36 -1.50 12.01 6.13
N HIS A 37 -1.07 11.68 4.90
CA HIS A 37 -1.95 11.45 3.76
C HIS A 37 -1.88 10.00 3.25
N GLY A 38 -1.35 9.08 4.06
CA GLY A 38 -1.10 7.70 3.67
C GLY A 38 -2.38 6.91 3.39
N ILE A 39 -3.41 7.03 4.25
CA ILE A 39 -4.69 6.32 4.05
C ILE A 39 -5.37 6.76 2.76
N GLY A 40 -5.46 8.08 2.50
CA GLY A 40 -6.06 8.60 1.28
C GLY A 40 -5.32 8.11 0.02
N HIS A 41 -3.98 8.10 0.07
CA HIS A 41 -3.15 7.63 -1.03
C HIS A 41 -3.35 6.15 -1.35
N THR A 42 -3.35 5.30 -0.32
CA THR A 42 -3.49 3.84 -0.49
C THR A 42 -4.89 3.45 -0.97
N VAL A 43 -5.95 4.03 -0.39
CA VAL A 43 -7.35 3.85 -0.84
C VAL A 43 -7.51 4.27 -2.31
N GLY A 44 -7.00 5.44 -2.69
CA GLY A 44 -7.07 5.92 -4.06
C GLY A 44 -6.41 4.98 -5.06
N ASN A 45 -5.28 4.37 -4.69
CA ASN A 45 -4.61 3.38 -5.53
C ASN A 45 -5.39 2.06 -5.64
N VAL A 46 -5.95 1.56 -4.53
CA VAL A 46 -6.82 0.37 -4.54
C VAL A 46 -7.99 0.58 -5.51
N ILE A 47 -8.70 1.70 -5.39
CA ILE A 47 -9.83 2.05 -6.27
C ILE A 47 -9.38 2.14 -7.72
N LYS A 48 -8.27 2.83 -7.99
CA LYS A 48 -7.71 2.98 -9.34
C LYS A 48 -7.47 1.63 -10.01
N TYR A 49 -6.80 0.69 -9.33
CA TYR A 49 -6.48 -0.62 -9.93
C TYR A 49 -7.71 -1.54 -10.00
N ALA A 50 -8.63 -1.47 -9.03
CA ALA A 50 -9.91 -2.16 -9.10
C ALA A 50 -10.74 -1.70 -10.32
N GLN A 51 -10.81 -0.39 -10.57
CA GLN A 51 -11.51 0.17 -11.72
C GLN A 51 -10.81 -0.11 -13.05
N ARG A 52 -9.48 -0.29 -13.03
CA ARG A 52 -8.68 -0.59 -14.21
C ARG A 52 -8.85 -2.04 -14.69
N TYR A 53 -9.00 -2.99 -13.75
CA TYR A 53 -9.13 -4.40 -14.05
C TYR A 53 -10.33 -4.67 -14.97
N GLY A 54 -10.08 -5.40 -16.06
CA GLY A 54 -11.08 -5.66 -17.11
C GLY A 54 -11.22 -4.54 -18.14
N LYS A 55 -10.56 -3.37 -17.94
CA LYS A 55 -10.58 -2.25 -18.89
C LYS A 55 -9.25 -2.09 -19.61
N LYS A 56 -8.18 -1.78 -18.87
CA LYS A 56 -6.84 -1.58 -19.47
C LYS A 56 -6.10 -2.91 -19.47
N GLU A 57 -5.72 -3.38 -20.65
CA GLU A 57 -5.08 -4.70 -20.85
C GLU A 57 -5.97 -5.87 -20.42
N GLY A 58 -7.29 -5.68 -20.43
CA GLY A 58 -8.28 -6.70 -20.06
C GLY A 58 -8.14 -7.15 -18.60
N ARG A 59 -8.22 -8.45 -18.35
CA ARG A 59 -8.15 -9.05 -17.01
C ARG A 59 -6.70 -9.26 -16.55
N ASN A 60 -5.92 -8.19 -16.55
CA ASN A 60 -4.51 -8.26 -16.18
C ASN A 60 -4.32 -8.57 -14.68
N ARG A 61 -3.69 -9.71 -14.36
CA ARG A 61 -3.40 -10.11 -12.97
C ARG A 61 -2.53 -9.11 -12.22
N LYS A 62 -1.72 -8.30 -12.93
CA LYS A 62 -0.92 -7.23 -12.31
C LYS A 62 -1.78 -6.19 -11.58
N ASP A 63 -3.00 -5.93 -12.04
CA ASP A 63 -3.90 -5.01 -11.34
C ASP A 63 -4.35 -5.61 -10.01
N ILE A 64 -4.61 -6.92 -9.94
CA ILE A 64 -4.96 -7.62 -8.70
C ILE A 64 -3.78 -7.60 -7.72
N LEU A 65 -2.56 -7.92 -8.18
CA LEU A 65 -1.36 -7.87 -7.34
C LEU A 65 -1.11 -6.47 -6.78
N LYS A 66 -1.38 -5.42 -7.57
CA LYS A 66 -1.28 -4.03 -7.09
C LYS A 66 -2.35 -3.69 -6.06
N ILE A 67 -3.59 -4.17 -6.23
CA ILE A 67 -4.64 -4.00 -5.21
C ILE A 67 -4.18 -4.60 -3.89
N LEU A 68 -3.70 -5.85 -3.90
CA LEU A 68 -3.23 -6.55 -2.71
C LEU A 68 -2.02 -5.83 -2.06
N HIS A 69 -1.07 -5.37 -2.87
CA HIS A 69 0.08 -4.63 -2.36
C HIS A 69 -0.33 -3.29 -1.72
N TYR A 70 -1.19 -2.49 -2.37
CA TYR A 70 -1.66 -1.23 -1.76
C TYR A 70 -2.54 -1.45 -0.54
N ALA A 71 -3.29 -2.56 -0.47
CA ALA A 71 -4.01 -2.94 0.74
C ALA A 71 -3.05 -3.32 1.89
N LEU A 72 -1.94 -4.01 1.60
CA LEU A 72 -0.89 -4.30 2.58
C LEU A 72 -0.21 -3.02 3.09
N ILE A 73 0.10 -2.08 2.19
CA ILE A 73 0.64 -0.77 2.60
C ILE A 73 -0.41 -0.01 3.44
N MET A 74 -1.69 -0.06 3.08
CA MET A 74 -2.76 0.57 3.85
C MET A 74 -2.86 0.01 5.26
N LEU A 75 -2.67 -1.31 5.44
CA LEU A 75 -2.62 -1.93 6.76
C LEU A 75 -1.48 -1.36 7.60
N TYR A 76 -0.27 -1.29 7.05
CA TYR A 76 0.88 -0.67 7.71
C TYR A 76 0.62 0.80 8.07
N VAL A 77 0.08 1.59 7.14
CA VAL A 77 -0.24 3.00 7.38
C VAL A 77 -1.33 3.16 8.44
N HIS A 78 -2.33 2.27 8.45
CA HIS A 78 -3.37 2.27 9.47
C HIS A 78 -2.76 2.11 10.86
N ASP A 79 -1.88 1.11 11.03
CA ASP A 79 -1.21 0.87 12.31
C ASP A 79 -0.40 2.11 12.73
N LEU A 80 0.36 2.71 11.80
CA LEU A 80 1.06 3.97 12.08
C LEU A 80 0.12 5.11 12.49
N GLU A 81 -0.91 5.41 11.69
CA GLU A 81 -1.76 6.58 11.93
C GLU A 81 -2.67 6.38 13.17
N VAL A 82 -3.16 5.17 13.42
CA VAL A 82 -4.08 4.87 14.52
C VAL A 82 -3.34 4.62 15.85
N GLU A 83 -2.20 3.94 15.85
CA GLU A 83 -1.39 3.83 17.08
C GLU A 83 -0.87 5.20 17.53
N ASN A 84 -0.45 6.06 16.59
CA ASN A 84 -0.01 7.43 16.89
C ASN A 84 -1.16 8.31 17.44
N GLN A 85 -2.39 8.13 16.97
CA GLN A 85 -3.56 8.83 17.50
C GLN A 85 -3.90 8.39 18.94
N GLY A 86 -3.71 7.11 19.28
CA GLY A 86 -3.88 6.60 20.64
C GLY A 86 -2.90 7.23 21.66
N GLN A 87 -1.66 7.49 21.24
CA GLN A 87 -0.65 8.15 22.07
C GLN A 87 -0.88 9.66 22.21
N ALA A 88 -1.33 10.34 21.15
CA ALA A 88 -1.66 11.76 21.19
C ALA A 88 -2.84 12.03 22.15
N HIS A 89 -3.90 11.22 22.10
CA HIS A 89 -5.06 11.37 22.98
C HIS A 89 -4.75 11.18 24.47
N GLN A 90 -3.76 10.36 24.84
CA GLN A 90 -3.34 10.20 26.23
C GLN A 90 -2.58 11.42 26.76
N LYS A 91 -1.79 12.10 25.93
CA LYS A 91 -1.01 13.29 26.34
C LYS A 91 -1.84 14.56 26.53
N PHE A 92 -3.03 14.64 25.93
CA PHE A 92 -3.94 15.78 26.11
C PHE A 92 -4.95 15.59 27.26
N ASN A 93 -5.00 14.39 27.86
CA ASN A 93 -5.90 14.05 28.97
C ASN A 93 -5.17 13.86 30.32
N THR A 94 -3.89 14.24 30.41
CA THR A 94 -3.08 14.31 31.64
C THR A 94 -2.57 15.72 31.85
#